data_AF-A0A146MIZ8-F1
#
_entry.id   AF-A0A146MIZ8-F1
#
_cell.length_a   1.000
_cell.length_b   1.000
_cell.length_c   1.000
_cell.angle_alpha   90.00
_cell.angle_beta   90.00
_cell.angle_gamma   90.00
#
_symmetry.space_group_name_H-M   'P 1'
#
loop_
_entity.id
_entity.type
_entity.pdbx_description
1 polymer ?
#
loop_
_entity_poly.entity_id
_entity_poly.type
_entity_poly.pdbx_seq_one_letter_code
_entity_poly.pdbx_strand_id
1 'polypeptide(L)'
;MTVLNHDINLETLAKLQADDAELKVCREKSSLNLRSVPIPFSDASIICDTSTSNNRPFVPFTCRRKIFQQLHGLSHPGIRATTKLITERFAGPK
;
A
#
# COMPACT_ATOMS: atom_id res chain seq x y z
N MET A 1 10.06 -8.66 24.57
CA MET A 1 10.99 -8.71 23.43
C MET A 1 10.20 -9.30 22.25
N THR A 2 9.44 -8.46 21.56
CA THR A 2 8.61 -8.90 20.43
C THR A 2 9.28 -8.40 19.16
N VAL A 3 9.92 -9.32 18.46
CA VAL A 3 10.52 -9.09 17.14
C VAL A 3 9.41 -8.61 16.21
N LEU A 4 9.43 -7.33 15.84
CA LEU A 4 8.59 -6.82 14.76
C LEU A 4 9.22 -7.28 13.45
N ASN A 5 8.66 -8.33 12.84
CA ASN A 5 9.01 -8.76 11.48
C ASN A 5 8.87 -7.55 10.52
N HIS A 6 10.01 -7.00 10.11
CA HIS A 6 10.15 -5.86 9.22
C HIS A 6 10.09 -6.35 7.77
N ASP A 7 8.92 -6.31 7.14
CA ASP A 7 8.71 -7.27 6.05
C ASP A 7 7.97 -6.72 4.81
N ILE A 8 7.49 -5.48 4.85
CA ILE A 8 7.22 -4.65 3.65
C ILE A 8 7.59 -3.21 3.98
N ASN A 9 8.75 -2.76 3.52
CA ASN A 9 9.12 -1.34 3.54
C ASN A 9 8.72 -0.66 2.22
N LEU A 10 8.79 0.67 2.18
CA LEU A 10 8.38 1.45 0.99
C LEU A 10 9.19 1.08 -0.26
N GLU A 11 10.47 0.75 -0.12
CA GLU A 11 11.31 0.36 -1.24
C GLU A 11 10.93 -1.01 -1.83
N THR A 12 10.64 -1.98 -0.96
CA THR A 12 10.15 -3.30 -1.39
C THR A 12 8.80 -3.15 -2.09
N LEU A 13 7.92 -2.31 -1.55
CA LEU A 13 6.63 -2.02 -2.15
C LEU A 13 6.78 -1.34 -3.52
N ALA A 14 7.69 -0.37 -3.64
CA ALA A 14 7.98 0.31 -4.90
C ALA A 14 8.53 -0.66 -5.97
N LYS A 15 9.42 -1.58 -5.59
CA LYS A 15 9.91 -2.64 -6.50
C LYS A 15 8.77 -3.52 -6.99
N LEU A 16 7.90 -3.96 -6.08
CA LEU A 16 6.77 -4.82 -6.43
C LEU A 16 5.69 -4.09 -7.26
N GLN A 17 5.60 -2.76 -7.15
CA GLN A 17 4.73 -1.97 -8.02
C GLN A 17 5.20 -1.92 -9.47
N ALA A 18 6.50 -2.04 -9.74
CA ALA A 18 7.04 -1.96 -11.10
C ALA A 18 6.46 -3.05 -12.02
N ASP A 19 6.23 -4.24 -11.46
CA ASP A 19 5.73 -5.42 -12.18
C ASP A 19 4.22 -5.67 -11.98
N ASP A 20 3.52 -4.82 -11.23
CA ASP A 20 2.10 -5.03 -10.93
C ASP A 20 1.21 -4.67 -12.13
N ALA A 21 0.55 -5.69 -12.69
CA ALA A 21 -0.35 -5.50 -13.83
C ALA A 21 -1.63 -4.74 -13.46
N GLU A 22 -2.16 -4.91 -12.24
CA GLU A 22 -3.36 -4.20 -11.80
C GLU A 22 -3.10 -2.71 -11.63
N LEU A 23 -1.88 -2.32 -11.23
CA LEU A 23 -1.50 -0.92 -11.14
C LEU A 23 -1.62 -0.20 -12.49
N LYS A 24 -1.20 -0.86 -13.58
CA LYS A 24 -1.32 -0.33 -14.95
C LYS A 24 -2.79 -0.12 -15.32
N VAL A 25 -3.63 -1.13 -15.08
CA VAL A 25 -5.08 -1.06 -15.32
C VAL A 25 -5.74 0.04 -14.48
N CYS A 26 -5.40 0.14 -13.19
CA CYS A 26 -5.94 1.15 -12.29
C CYS A 26 -5.58 2.56 -12.72
N ARG A 27 -4.39 2.77 -13.30
CA ARG A 27 -3.97 4.08 -13.79
C ARG A 27 -4.81 4.58 -14.96
N GLU A 28 -5.37 3.67 -15.76
CA GLU A 28 -6.19 4.01 -16.92
C GLU A 28 -7.69 4.03 -16.61
N LYS A 29 -8.17 3.14 -15.74
CA LYS A 29 -9.60 2.84 -15.58
C LYS A 29 -10.19 3.22 -14.23
N SER A 30 -9.36 3.58 -13.25
CA SER A 30 -9.83 3.90 -11.90
C SER A 30 -9.99 5.41 -11.68
N SER A 31 -10.80 5.78 -10.69
CA SER A 31 -10.91 7.16 -10.20
C SER A 31 -9.76 7.56 -9.25
N LEU A 32 -8.77 6.69 -9.06
CA LEU A 32 -7.60 6.95 -8.21
C LEU A 32 -6.65 7.95 -8.90
N ASN A 33 -6.08 8.87 -8.12
CA ASN A 33 -5.08 9.80 -8.63
C ASN A 33 -3.68 9.24 -8.37
N LEU A 34 -3.26 8.28 -9.20
CA LEU A 34 -2.00 7.56 -9.03
C LEU A 34 -0.80 8.37 -9.56
N ARG A 35 0.08 8.78 -8.66
CA ARG A 35 1.30 9.56 -8.98
C ARG A 35 2.54 8.92 -8.37
N SER A 36 3.68 9.13 -9.03
CA SER A 36 4.97 8.76 -8.47
C SER A 36 5.41 9.77 -7.42
N VAL A 37 5.81 9.29 -6.25
CA VAL A 37 6.25 10.09 -5.10
C VAL A 37 7.63 9.59 -4.68
N PRO A 38 8.65 10.48 -4.51
CA PRO A 38 9.97 10.06 -4.05
C PRO A 38 9.89 9.53 -2.62
N ILE A 39 10.63 8.45 -2.34
CA ILE A 39 10.75 7.92 -0.98
C ILE A 39 11.82 8.76 -0.26
N PRO A 40 11.54 9.33 0.93
CA PRO A 40 12.54 10.07 1.69
C PRO A 40 13.79 9.23 1.95
N PHE A 41 14.97 9.82 1.74
CA PHE A 41 16.27 9.16 1.95
C PHE A 41 16.53 7.93 1.07
N SER A 42 15.86 7.83 -0.09
CA SER A 42 16.05 6.76 -1.07
C SER A 42 15.98 7.33 -2.48
N ASP A 43 16.68 6.69 -3.43
CA ASP A 43 16.61 7.04 -4.86
C ASP A 43 15.36 6.45 -5.54
N ALA A 44 14.59 5.61 -4.81
CA ALA A 44 13.39 5.00 -5.32
C ALA A 44 12.17 5.92 -5.19
N SER A 45 11.22 5.75 -6.12
CA SER A 45 9.91 6.39 -6.08
C SER A 45 8.81 5.34 -5.96
N ILE A 46 7.78 5.65 -5.18
CA ILE A 46 6.61 4.81 -4.97
C ILE A 46 5.38 5.43 -5.61
N ILE A 47 4.53 4.59 -6.21
CA ILE A 47 3.23 5.02 -6.74
C ILE A 47 2.22 5.11 -5.61
N CYS A 48 1.64 6.29 -5.44
CA CYS A 48 0.64 6.59 -4.42
C CYS A 48 -0.63 7.13 -5.07
N ASP A 49 -1.77 6.83 -4.45
CA ASP A 49 -2.97 7.61 -4.65
C ASP A 49 -2.87 8.92 -3.84
N THR A 50 -2.88 10.04 -4.55
CA THR A 50 -2.79 11.40 -4.00
C THR A 50 -4.14 12.12 -4.04
N SER A 51 -5.25 11.38 -4.16
CA SER A 51 -6.61 11.95 -4.14
C SER A 51 -7.03 12.47 -2.76
N THR A 52 -6.30 12.11 -1.71
CA THR A 52 -6.55 12.55 -0.33
C THR A 52 -5.37 13.34 0.24
N SER A 53 -5.59 13.95 1.41
CA SER A 53 -4.56 14.69 2.14
C SER A 53 -3.30 13.88 2.42
N ASN A 54 -3.45 12.58 2.71
CA ASN A 54 -2.34 11.66 2.87
C ASN A 54 -2.10 10.87 1.59
N ASN A 55 -0.85 10.79 1.15
CA ASN A 55 -0.43 9.91 0.07
C ASN A 55 -0.60 8.46 0.52
N ARG A 56 -1.42 7.69 -0.19
CA ARG A 56 -1.63 6.26 0.08
C ARG A 56 -0.89 5.41 -0.95
N PRO A 57 0.18 4.68 -0.58
CA PRO A 57 0.83 3.75 -1.49
C PRO A 57 -0.15 2.74 -2.07
N PHE A 58 -0.08 2.53 -3.39
CA PHE A 58 -0.84 1.45 -4.03
C PHE A 58 -0.28 0.10 -3.59
N VAL A 59 -1.15 -0.85 -3.23
CA VAL A 59 -0.73 -2.17 -2.76
C VAL A 59 -0.83 -3.18 -3.91
N PRO A 60 0.32 -3.70 -4.38
CA PRO A 60 0.36 -4.79 -5.34
C PRO A 60 -0.37 -6.02 -4.82
N PHE A 61 -0.93 -6.82 -5.73
CA PHE A 61 -1.69 -8.02 -5.37
C PHE A 61 -0.92 -8.95 -4.42
N THR A 62 0.37 -9.15 -4.69
CA THR A 62 1.28 -10.00 -3.91
C THR A 62 1.45 -9.54 -2.46
N CYS A 63 1.26 -8.25 -2.18
CA CYS A 63 1.43 -7.65 -0.85
C CYS A 63 0.16 -7.68 -0.01
N ARG A 64 -1.03 -7.78 -0.62
CA ARG A 64 -2.33 -7.58 0.06
C ARG A 64 -2.51 -8.45 1.29
N ARG A 65 -2.24 -9.75 1.15
CA ARG A 65 -2.39 -10.71 2.25
C ARG A 65 -1.44 -10.40 3.41
N LYS A 66 -0.20 -10.03 3.11
CA LYS A 66 0.83 -9.73 4.11
C LYS A 66 0.50 -8.43 4.88
N ILE A 67 0.11 -7.38 4.17
CA ILE A 67 -0.34 -6.12 4.79
C ILE A 67 -1.59 -6.34 5.64
N PHE A 68 -2.56 -7.11 5.14
CA PHE A 68 -3.76 -7.46 5.92
C PHE A 68 -3.40 -8.19 7.21
N GLN A 69 -2.56 -9.23 7.15
CA GLN A 69 -2.15 -10.01 8.33
C GLN A 69 -1.42 -9.14 9.37
N GLN A 70 -0.54 -8.25 8.92
CA GLN A 70 0.17 -7.32 9.81
C GLN A 70 -0.81 -6.37 10.52
N LEU A 71 -1.74 -5.77 9.78
CA LEU A 71 -2.68 -4.81 10.35
C LEU A 71 -3.79 -5.49 11.16
N HIS A 72 -4.18 -6.71 10.80
CA HIS A 72 -5.18 -7.48 11.53
C HIS A 72 -4.71 -7.80 12.96
N GLY A 73 -3.44 -8.20 13.12
CA GLY A 73 -2.84 -8.42 14.44
C GLY A 73 -2.79 -7.15 15.31
N LEU A 74 -2.66 -5.98 14.68
CA LEU A 74 -2.62 -4.68 15.36
C LEU A 74 -4.01 -4.12 15.68
N SER A 75 -5.03 -4.48 14.91
CA SER A 75 -6.36 -3.87 15.00
C SER A 75 -7.30 -4.60 15.97
N HIS A 76 -6.84 -5.64 16.67
CA HIS A 76 -7.67 -6.68 17.29
C HIS A 76 -8.61 -7.36 16.24
N PRO A 77 -9.29 -8.49 16.52
CA PRO A 77 -9.97 -9.30 15.48
C PRO A 77 -11.23 -8.66 14.85
N GLY A 78 -11.31 -7.32 14.77
CA GLY A 78 -12.34 -6.58 14.06
C GLY A 78 -12.00 -6.36 12.58
N ILE A 79 -12.77 -6.99 11.69
CA ILE A 79 -12.68 -6.75 10.24
C ILE A 79 -12.87 -5.27 9.89
N ARG A 80 -13.81 -4.58 10.55
CA ARG A 80 -14.09 -3.16 10.31
C ARG A 80 -12.90 -2.26 10.66
N ALA A 81 -12.25 -2.52 11.79
CA ALA A 81 -11.08 -1.76 12.23
C ALA A 81 -9.90 -1.99 11.27
N THR A 82 -9.68 -3.25 10.87
CA THR A 82 -8.61 -3.61 9.93
C THR A 82 -8.85 -2.97 8.55
N THR A 83 -10.08 -3.06 8.01
CA THR A 83 -10.42 -2.44 6.72
C THR A 83 -10.24 -0.94 6.75
N LYS A 84 -10.72 -0.26 7.80
CA LYS A 84 -10.55 1.18 7.96
C LYS A 84 -9.07 1.57 7.93
N LEU A 85 -8.25 0.88 8.72
CA LEU A 85 -6.81 1.13 8.81
C LEU A 85 -6.10 0.91 7.47
N ILE A 86 -6.49 -0.13 6.72
CA ILE A 86 -5.96 -0.37 5.36
C ILE A 86 -6.34 0.79 4.44
N THR A 87 -7.63 1.14 4.36
CA THR A 87 -8.10 2.18 3.43
C THR A 87 -7.60 3.59 3.76
N GLU A 88 -7.26 3.87 5.02
CA GLU A 88 -6.64 5.13 5.42
C GLU A 88 -5.17 5.23 4.98
N ARG A 89 -4.45 4.10 4.94
CA ARG A 89 -3.01 4.07 4.72
C ARG A 89 -2.60 3.61 3.32
N PHE A 90 -3.45 2.87 2.63
CA PHE A 90 -3.12 2.17 1.40
C PHE A 90 -4.21 2.31 0.35
N ALA A 91 -3.81 2.31 -0.93
CA ALA A 91 -4.70 2.32 -2.07
C ALA A 91 -4.70 0.96 -2.78
N GLY A 92 -5.79 0.64 -3.46
CA GLY A 92 -5.93 -0.58 -4.24
C GLY A 92 -7.20 -0.54 -5.10
N PRO A 93 -7.37 -1.50 -6.01
CA PRO A 93 -8.64 -1.68 -6.73
C PRO A 93 -9.77 -2.00 -5.74
N LYS A 94 -10.98 -1.53 -6.07
CA LYS A 94 -12.21 -1.93 -5.38
C LYS A 94 -12.71 -3.26 -5.91
#